data_AF-A0A931T8L5-F1
#
_entry.id   AF-A0A931T8L5-F1
#
_cell.length_a   1.000
_cell.length_b   1.000
_cell.length_c   1.000
_cell.angle_alpha   90.00
_cell.angle_beta   90.00
_cell.angle_gamma   90.00
#
_symmetry.space_group_name_H-M   'P 1'
#
loop_
_entity.id
_entity.type
_entity.pdbx_description
1 polymer ?
#
loop_
_entity_poly.entity_id
_entity_poly.type
_entity_poly.pdbx_seq_one_letter_code
_entity_poly.pdbx_strand_id
1 'polypeptide(L)'
;MNDDTTGPATPDVNDAERLALEIRKLAHDVNNALMPLMMGLSVLRKKVADPSLDRTLTNMEKGAQRVGDLTNEILALAHRHSPRPSQTEPE
;
A
#
# COMPACT_ATOMS: atom_id res chain seq x y z
N MET A 1 33.06 33.27 15.75
CA MET A 1 33.24 31.86 15.34
C MET A 1 31.89 31.22 15.54
N ASN A 2 31.00 31.36 14.56
CA ASN A 2 29.61 30.89 14.71
C ASN A 2 29.50 29.55 14.01
N ASP A 3 29.00 28.61 14.79
CA ASP A 3 28.80 27.20 14.50
C ASP A 3 27.64 27.05 13.52
N ASP A 4 27.96 26.79 12.24
CA ASP A 4 26.97 26.58 11.17
C ASP A 4 26.54 25.11 11.20
N THR A 5 25.68 24.79 12.17
CA THR A 5 25.04 23.48 12.30
C THR A 5 23.91 23.37 11.28
N THR A 6 24.26 23.01 10.04
CA THR A 6 23.29 22.59 9.03
C THR A 6 22.75 21.20 9.41
N GLY A 7 21.80 21.17 10.35
CA GLY A 7 20.97 19.99 10.59
C GLY A 7 20.17 19.65 9.32
N PRO A 8 19.88 18.36 9.05
CA PRO A 8 19.13 17.99 7.85
C PRO A 8 17.79 18.73 7.83
N ALA A 9 17.53 19.43 6.72
CA ALA A 9 16.26 20.11 6.49
C ALA A 9 15.12 19.10 6.70
N THR A 10 14.31 19.33 7.73
CA THR A 10 13.09 18.54 7.94
C THR A 10 12.19 18.78 6.73
N PRO A 11 11.67 17.72 6.08
CA PRO A 11 10.82 17.88 4.91
C PRO A 11 9.62 18.77 5.27
N ASP A 12 9.28 19.71 4.38
CA ASP A 12 8.11 20.57 4.54
C ASP A 12 6.87 19.69 4.74
N VAL A 13 6.01 20.07 5.67
CA VAL A 13 4.77 19.34 6.01
C VAL A 13 3.93 19.11 4.75
N ASN A 14 3.96 20.05 3.81
CA ASN A 14 3.28 19.95 2.52
C ASN A 14 3.82 18.82 1.63
N ASP A 15 5.12 18.55 1.66
CA ASP A 15 5.74 17.48 0.86
C ASP A 15 5.37 16.10 1.40
N ALA A 16 5.35 15.96 2.74
CA ALA A 16 4.91 14.73 3.40
C ALA A 16 3.44 14.41 3.09
N GLU A 17 2.57 15.43 3.08
CA GLU A 17 1.15 15.27 2.74
C GLU A 17 0.92 14.89 1.26
N ARG A 18 1.66 15.53 0.33
CA ARG A 18 1.60 15.20 -1.10
C ARG A 18 2.06 13.78 -1.36
N LEU A 19 3.17 13.36 -0.74
CA LEU A 19 3.67 11.99 -0.81
C LEU A 19 2.64 10.99 -0.26
N ALA A 20 2.00 11.28 0.88
CA ALA A 20 0.98 10.42 1.46
C ALA A 20 -0.24 10.25 0.52
N LEU A 21 -0.61 11.30 -0.22
CA LEU A 21 -1.68 11.24 -1.22
C LEU A 21 -1.31 10.35 -2.42
N GLU A 22 -0.08 10.47 -2.94
CA GLU A 22 0.39 9.62 -4.04
C GLU A 22 0.46 8.15 -3.63
N ILE A 23 0.97 7.88 -2.42
CA ILE A 23 1.01 6.53 -1.85
C ILE A 23 -0.39 5.92 -1.75
N ARG A 24 -1.40 6.68 -1.31
CA ARG A 24 -2.79 6.19 -1.25
C ARG A 24 -3.34 5.80 -2.61
N LYS A 25 -3.09 6.63 -3.64
CA LYS A 25 -3.54 6.34 -5.02
C LYS A 25 -2.88 5.07 -5.54
N LEU A 26 -1.56 4.96 -5.38
CA LEU A 26 -0.83 3.76 -5.79
C LEU A 26 -1.33 2.50 -5.07
N ALA A 27 -1.53 2.57 -3.76
CA ALA A 27 -2.02 1.44 -2.98
C ALA A 27 -3.44 1.00 -3.39
N HIS A 28 -4.32 1.95 -3.70
CA HIS A 28 -5.63 1.66 -4.26
C HIS A 28 -5.52 0.92 -5.61
N ASP A 29 -4.66 1.39 -6.51
CA ASP A 29 -4.48 0.78 -7.83
C ASP A 29 -3.87 -0.63 -7.72
N VAL A 30 -2.95 -0.84 -6.78
CA VAL A 30 -2.41 -2.17 -6.44
C VAL A 30 -3.52 -3.11 -5.98
N ASN A 31 -4.36 -2.69 -5.02
CA ASN A 31 -5.46 -3.51 -4.53
C ASN A 31 -6.47 -3.84 -5.64
N ASN A 32 -6.74 -2.89 -6.55
CA ASN A 32 -7.61 -3.11 -7.70
C ASN A 32 -7.03 -4.15 -8.68
N ALA A 33 -5.72 -4.16 -8.88
CA ALA A 33 -5.06 -5.16 -9.72
C ALA A 33 -4.95 -6.53 -9.05
N LEU A 34 -4.77 -6.58 -7.72
CA LEU A 34 -4.67 -7.84 -6.97
C LEU A 34 -5.98 -8.63 -6.96
N MET A 35 -7.13 -7.96 -6.85
CA MET A 35 -8.43 -8.64 -6.82
C MET A 35 -8.67 -9.61 -8.00
N PRO A 36 -8.60 -9.19 -9.28
CA PRO A 36 -8.79 -10.11 -10.40
C PRO A 36 -7.69 -11.16 -10.50
N LEU A 37 -6.46 -10.86 -10.09
CA LEU A 37 -5.36 -11.83 -10.04
C LEU A 37 -5.64 -12.96 -9.04
N MET A 38 -6.03 -12.62 -7.80
CA MET A 38 -6.40 -13.59 -6.78
C MET A 38 -7.63 -14.42 -7.19
N MET A 39 -8.63 -13.77 -7.80
CA MET A 39 -9.79 -14.47 -8.36
C MET A 39 -9.39 -15.47 -9.45
N GLY A 40 -8.52 -15.07 -10.38
CA GLY A 40 -7.99 -15.94 -11.43
C GLY A 40 -7.24 -17.14 -10.87
N LEU A 41 -6.37 -16.93 -9.87
CA LEU A 41 -5.65 -18.01 -9.19
C LEU A 41 -6.60 -19.00 -8.51
N SER A 42 -7.64 -18.51 -7.83
CA SER A 42 -8.65 -19.36 -7.20
C SER A 42 -9.41 -20.22 -8.22
N VAL A 43 -9.76 -19.65 -9.38
CA VAL A 43 -10.42 -20.39 -10.47
C VAL A 43 -9.50 -21.45 -11.07
N LEU A 44 -8.23 -21.12 -11.33
CA LEU A 44 -7.25 -22.05 -11.89
C LEU A 44 -7.02 -23.23 -10.94
N ARG A 45 -6.92 -22.95 -9.64
CA ARG A 45 -6.71 -23.98 -8.62
C ARG A 45 -7.83 -25.02 -8.59
N LYS A 46 -9.08 -24.60 -8.75
CA LYS A 46 -10.24 -25.51 -8.83
C LYS A 46 -10.23 -26.43 -10.06
N LYS A 47 -9.41 -26.14 -11.08
CA LYS A 47 -9.35 -26.87 -12.35
C LYS A 47 -8.10 -27.75 -12.50
N VAL A 48 -7.10 -27.55 -11.64
CA VAL A 48 -5.82 -28.25 -11.73
C VAL A 48 -5.88 -29.56 -10.94
N ALA A 49 -5.53 -30.66 -11.60
CA ALA A 49 -5.35 -31.98 -10.96
C ALA A 49 -3.86 -32.32 -10.73
N ASP A 50 -2.95 -31.63 -11.42
CA ASP A 50 -1.50 -31.83 -11.28
C ASP A 50 -1.01 -31.25 -9.94
N PRO A 51 -0.45 -32.08 -9.03
CA PRO A 51 0.04 -31.63 -7.73
C PRO A 51 1.16 -30.58 -7.80
N SER A 52 1.98 -30.60 -8.85
CA SER A 52 3.07 -29.63 -9.04
C SER A 52 2.52 -28.24 -9.39
N LEU A 53 1.45 -28.19 -10.18
CA LEU A 53 0.74 -26.96 -10.52
C LEU A 53 -0.08 -26.45 -9.34
N ASP A 54 -0.74 -27.30 -8.55
CA ASP A 54 -1.44 -26.86 -7.32
C ASP A 54 -0.48 -26.21 -6.31
N ARG A 55 0.72 -26.78 -6.15
CA ARG A 55 1.77 -26.18 -5.31
C ARG A 55 2.22 -24.83 -5.85
N THR A 56 2.38 -24.71 -7.17
CA THR A 56 2.76 -23.45 -7.82
C THR A 56 1.69 -22.39 -7.60
N LEU A 57 0.42 -22.71 -7.86
CA LEU A 57 -0.72 -21.81 -7.64
C LEU A 57 -0.85 -21.40 -6.17
N THR A 58 -0.64 -22.33 -5.23
CA THR A 58 -0.60 -22.03 -3.79
C THR A 58 0.46 -20.99 -3.45
N ASN A 59 1.65 -21.11 -4.04
CA ASN A 59 2.74 -20.15 -3.79
C ASN A 59 2.42 -18.77 -4.39
N MET A 60 1.81 -18.73 -5.58
CA MET A 60 1.36 -17.48 -6.20
C MET A 60 0.28 -16.79 -5.36
N GLU A 61 -0.69 -17.55 -4.85
CA GLU A 61 -1.76 -17.03 -3.97
C GLU A 61 -1.19 -16.44 -2.68
N LYS A 62 -0.24 -17.15 -2.02
CA LYS A 62 0.47 -16.62 -0.84
C LYS A 62 1.27 -15.35 -1.16
N GLY A 63 1.89 -15.28 -2.35
CA GLY A 63 2.60 -14.09 -2.81
C GLY A 63 1.66 -12.90 -2.98
N ALA A 64 0.55 -13.09 -3.67
CA ALA A 64 -0.47 -12.06 -3.88
C ALA A 64 -1.06 -11.56 -2.55
N GLN A 65 -1.36 -12.47 -1.62
CA GLN A 65 -1.85 -12.10 -0.29
C GLN A 65 -0.84 -11.23 0.45
N ARG A 66 0.45 -11.60 0.46
CA ARG A 66 1.50 -10.82 1.09
C ARG A 66 1.62 -9.40 0.51
N VAL A 67 1.46 -9.25 -0.80
CA VAL A 67 1.47 -7.92 -1.43
C VAL A 67 0.28 -7.09 -0.95
N GLY A 68 -0.91 -7.70 -0.81
CA GLY A 68 -2.08 -7.03 -0.24
C GLY A 68 -1.85 -6.59 1.21
N ASP A 69 -1.26 -7.46 2.03
CA ASP A 69 -0.95 -7.15 3.43
C ASP A 69 0.02 -5.96 3.54
N LEU A 70 1.12 -5.97 2.78
CA LEU A 70 2.08 -4.85 2.72
C LEU A 70 1.44 -3.55 2.22
N THR A 71 0.54 -3.64 1.23
CA THR A 71 -0.18 -2.48 0.70
C THR A 71 -1.09 -1.85 1.78
N ASN A 72 -1.73 -2.67 2.61
CA ASN A 72 -2.53 -2.21 3.73
C ASN A 72 -1.67 -1.56 4.83
N GLU A 73 -0.48 -2.09 5.12
CA GLU A 73 0.47 -1.47 6.04
C GLU A 73 0.92 -0.08 5.56
N ILE A 74 1.24 0.03 4.26
CA ILE A 74 1.61 1.30 3.62
C ILE A 74 0.45 2.30 3.68
N LEU A 75 -0.79 1.87 3.43
CA LEU A 75 -1.98 2.70 3.58
C LEU A 75 -2.14 3.20 5.02
N ALA A 76 -1.97 2.34 6.01
CA ALA A 76 -2.06 2.72 7.41
C ALA A 76 -1.01 3.77 7.80
N LEU A 77 0.20 3.69 7.23
CA LEU A 77 1.25 4.70 7.39
C LEU A 77 0.87 6.03 6.73
N ALA A 78 0.35 6.01 5.50
CA ALA A 78 -0.06 7.21 4.79
C ALA A 78 -1.23 7.95 5.50
N HIS A 79 -2.15 7.22 6.12
CA HIS A 79 -3.25 7.83 6.90
C HIS A 79 -2.76 8.60 8.13
N ARG A 80 -1.69 8.14 8.79
CA ARG A 80 -1.12 8.82 9.98
C ARG A 80 -0.52 10.20 9.68
N HIS A 81 -0.18 10.47 8.43
CA HIS A 81 0.41 11.74 7.98
C HIS A 81 -0.59 12.63 7.23
N SER A 82 -1.89 12.36 7.37
CA SER A 82 -2.92 13.20 6.74
C SER A 82 -3.31 14.36 7.66
N PRO A 83 -3.57 15.55 7.11
CA PRO A 83 -3.99 16.69 7.90
C PRO A 83 -5.24 16.33 8.70
N ARG A 84 -5.25 16.70 9.99
CA ARG A 84 -6.46 16.63 10.82
C ARG A 84 -7.52 17.47 10.11
N PRO A 85 -8.72 16.94 9.81
CA PRO A 85 -9.75 17.75 9.20
C PRO A 85 -9.94 18.97 10.10
N SER A 86 -9.72 20.17 9.54
CA SER A 86 -10.10 21.40 10.21
C SER A 86 -11.58 21.23 10.55
N GLN A 87 -11.88 21.19 11.85
CA GLN A 87 -13.23 21.32 12.33
C GLN A 87 -13.70 22.69 11.84
N THR A 88 -14.35 22.70 10.69
CA THR A 88 -15.24 23.78 10.30
C THR A 88 -16.47 23.55 11.16
N GLU A 89 -16.44 24.14 12.36
CA GLU A 89 -17.67 24.39 13.09
C GLU A 89 -18.58 25.26 12.19
N PRO A 90 -19.81 24.83 11.91
CA PRO A 90 -20.82 25.72 11.36
C PRO A 90 -21.36 26.62 12.48
N GLU A 91 -21.43 27.91 12.13
CA GLU A 91 -22.06 29.07 12.80
C GLU A 91 -21.28 29.81 13.91
#